data_AF-A0A1H7DUS3-F1
#
_entry.id   AF-A0A1H7DUS3-F1
#
_cell.length_a   1.000
_cell.length_b   1.000
_cell.length_c   1.000
_cell.angle_alpha   90.00
_cell.angle_beta   90.00
_cell.angle_gamma   90.00
#
_symmetry.space_group_name_H-M   'P 1'
#
loop_
_entity.id
_entity.type
_entity.pdbx_description
1 polymer ?
#
loop_
_entity_poly.entity_id
_entity_poly.type
_entity_poly.pdbx_seq_one_letter_code
_entity_poly.pdbx_strand_id
1 'polypeptide(L)'
;MQHRIIGYLDERTRFLAAVTHDLRSPITRLRLRTELLPLEELKIGFRKDLTEMESMVDATLSFVKDGIGEELQDMILSVGPF
;
A
#
# COMPACT_ATOMS: atom_id res chain seq x y z
N MET A 1 -13.66 -18.23 -18.07
CA MET A 1 -12.78 -17.06 -18.37
C MET A 1 -12.87 -16.02 -17.26
N GLN A 2 -14.05 -15.50 -16.89
CA GLN A 2 -14.22 -14.49 -15.83
C GLN A 2 -13.62 -14.89 -14.46
N HIS A 3 -13.88 -16.11 -13.97
CA HIS A 3 -13.29 -16.60 -12.71
C HIS A 3 -11.75 -16.57 -12.67
N ARG A 4 -11.08 -16.70 -13.82
CA ARG A 4 -9.61 -16.64 -13.90
C ARG A 4 -9.09 -15.21 -13.82
N ILE A 5 -9.83 -14.24 -14.35
CA ILE A 5 -9.48 -12.81 -14.29
C ILE A 5 -9.63 -12.31 -12.85
N ILE A 6 -10.72 -12.68 -12.18
CA ILE A 6 -10.99 -12.29 -10.79
C ILE A 6 -9.90 -12.81 -9.85
N GLY A 7 -9.54 -14.10 -9.95
CA GLY A 7 -8.49 -14.69 -9.12
C GLY A 7 -7.12 -14.03 -9.33
N TYR A 8 -6.79 -13.66 -10.58
CA TYR A 8 -5.54 -12.96 -10.89
C TYR A 8 -5.49 -11.54 -10.32
N LEU A 9 -6.61 -10.81 -10.35
CA LEU A 9 -6.70 -9.47 -9.74
C LEU A 9 -6.57 -9.56 -8.20
N ASP A 10 -7.25 -10.50 -7.57
CA ASP A 10 -7.16 -10.72 -6.12
C ASP A 10 -5.72 -11.10 -5.68
N GLU A 11 -5.05 -11.98 -6.43
CA GLU A 11 -3.65 -12.33 -6.16
C GLU A 11 -2.71 -11.12 -6.27
N ARG A 12 -2.85 -10.30 -7.33
CA ARG A 12 -2.06 -9.07 -7.47
C ARG A 12 -2.31 -8.10 -6.33
N THR A 13 -3.56 -7.96 -5.90
CA THR A 13 -3.89 -7.02 -4.83
C THR A 13 -3.37 -7.48 -3.48
N ARG A 14 -3.44 -8.78 -3.17
CA ARG A 14 -2.81 -9.37 -1.98
C ARG A 14 -1.30 -9.19 -2.01
N PHE A 15 -0.67 -9.39 -3.16
CA PHE A 15 0.76 -9.16 -3.33
C PHE A 15 1.12 -7.69 -3.07
N LEU A 16 0.38 -6.74 -3.64
CA LEU A 16 0.58 -5.30 -3.38
C LEU A 16 0.42 -4.97 -1.90
N ALA A 17 -0.62 -5.48 -1.23
CA ALA A 17 -0.82 -5.27 0.19
C ALA A 17 0.36 -5.79 1.05
N ALA A 18 0.88 -6.97 0.71
CA ALA A 18 2.03 -7.56 1.40
C ALA A 18 3.31 -6.73 1.21
N VAL A 19 3.62 -6.35 -0.04
CA VAL A 19 4.79 -5.51 -0.32
C VAL A 19 4.68 -4.15 0.38
N THR A 20 3.52 -3.51 0.33
CA THR A 20 3.27 -2.21 0.98
C THR A 20 3.40 -2.30 2.51
N HIS A 21 2.93 -3.38 3.13
CA HIS A 21 3.16 -3.63 4.55
C HIS A 21 4.65 -3.75 4.87
N ASP A 22 5.39 -4.52 4.07
CA ASP A 22 6.81 -4.79 4.30
C ASP A 22 7.67 -3.54 4.14
N LEU A 23 7.26 -2.57 3.30
CA LEU A 23 7.92 -1.28 3.14
C LEU A 23 7.87 -0.38 4.39
N ARG A 24 6.91 -0.58 5.31
CA ARG A 24 6.87 0.20 6.57
C ARG A 24 8.12 -0.06 7.42
N SER A 25 8.59 -1.30 7.48
CA SER A 25 9.76 -1.68 8.30
C SER A 25 11.06 -0.97 7.90
N PRO A 26 11.49 -0.97 6.61
CA PRO A 26 12.65 -0.19 6.19
C PRO A 26 12.41 1.31 6.30
N ILE A 27 11.19 1.85 6.08
CA ILE A 27 10.90 3.28 6.30
C ILE A 27 11.12 3.66 7.77
N THR A 28 10.56 2.90 8.72
CA THR A 28 10.78 3.14 10.15
C THR A 28 12.27 3.06 10.51
N ARG A 29 13.00 2.09 9.95
CA ARG A 29 14.44 1.96 10.18
C ARG A 29 15.21 3.16 9.62
N LEU A 30 14.83 3.66 8.45
CA LEU A 30 15.42 4.87 7.87
C LEU A 30 15.11 6.09 8.73
N ARG A 31 13.88 6.24 9.26
CA ARG A 31 13.55 7.31 10.22
C ARG A 31 14.48 7.29 11.43
N LEU A 32 14.70 6.12 12.04
CA LEU A 32 15.63 5.98 13.17
C LEU A 32 17.07 6.33 12.79
N ARG A 33 17.53 5.93 11.59
CA ARG A 33 18.87 6.28 11.09
C ARG A 33 19.01 7.77 10.80
N THR A 34 17.95 8.42 10.32
CA THR A 34 17.91 9.87 10.09
C THR A 34 18.18 10.64 11.38
N GLU A 35 17.66 10.18 12.52
CA GLU A 35 17.91 10.83 13.82
C GLU A 35 19.39 10.84 14.23
N LEU A 36 20.19 9.91 13.69
CA LEU A 36 21.64 9.80 13.94
C LEU A 36 22.49 10.72 13.06
N LEU A 37 21.90 11.45 12.11
CA LEU A 37 22.65 12.36 11.24
C LEU A 37 23.18 13.58 12.04
N PRO A 38 24.37 14.11 11.68
CA PRO A 38 24.97 15.21 12.42
C PRO A 38 24.37 16.59 12.10
N LEU A 39 23.81 16.77 10.90
CA LEU A 39 23.28 18.06 10.43
C LEU A 39 21.75 18.06 10.48
N GLU A 40 21.18 19.05 11.16
CA GLU A 40 19.73 19.16 11.32
C GLU A 40 19.01 19.41 9.98
N GLU A 41 19.62 20.17 9.07
CA GLU A 41 19.08 20.41 7.73
C GLU A 41 18.88 19.10 6.94
N LEU A 42 19.85 18.17 7.05
CA LEU A 42 19.72 16.85 6.44
C LEU A 42 18.60 16.04 7.10
N LYS A 43 18.46 16.11 8.43
CA LYS A 43 17.35 15.43 9.13
C LYS A 43 16.00 15.92 8.65
N ILE A 44 15.84 17.24 8.51
CA ILE A 44 14.58 17.83 8.04
C ILE A 44 14.23 17.33 6.64
N GLY A 45 15.20 17.34 5.71
CA GLY A 45 15.00 16.80 4.37
C GLY A 45 14.57 15.33 4.37
N PHE A 46 15.34 14.47 5.03
CA PHE A 46 15.01 13.05 5.12
C PHE A 46 13.69 12.77 5.84
N ARG A 47 13.36 13.51 6.91
CA ARG A 47 12.07 13.37 7.61
C ARG A 47 10.90 13.70 6.68
N LYS A 48 11.04 14.74 5.86
CA LYS A 48 10.03 15.12 4.86
C LYS A 48 9.85 14.00 3.84
N ASP A 49 10.93 13.56 3.20
CA ASP A 49 10.89 12.51 2.17
C ASP A 49 10.31 11.20 2.73
N LEU A 50 10.71 10.80 3.95
CA LEU A 50 10.20 9.60 4.61
C LEU A 50 8.70 9.71 4.96
N THR A 51 8.23 10.91 5.30
CA THR A 51 6.80 11.18 5.56
C THR A 51 5.99 11.10 4.27
N GLU A 52 6.53 11.60 3.15
CA GLU A 52 5.91 11.47 1.84
C GLU A 52 5.86 10.00 1.40
N MET A 53 6.95 9.24 1.61
CA MET A 53 6.98 7.79 1.34
C MET A 53 5.94 7.02 2.16
N GLU A 54 5.80 7.32 3.45
CA GLU A 54 4.80 6.71 4.32
C GLU A 54 3.37 7.03 3.83
N SER A 55 3.13 8.27 3.42
CA SER A 55 1.84 8.70 2.86
C SER A 55 1.50 7.96 1.55
N MET A 56 2.48 7.73 0.67
CA MET A 56 2.30 6.95 -0.56
C MET A 56 1.99 5.48 -0.27
N VAL A 57 2.66 4.89 0.73
CA VAL A 57 2.41 3.53 1.21
C VAL A 57 0.97 3.41 1.75
N ASP A 58 0.53 4.37 2.56
CA ASP A 58 -0.82 4.37 3.11
C ASP A 58 -1.90 4.57 2.05
N ALA A 59 -1.70 5.49 1.10
CA ALA A 59 -2.61 5.70 -0.01
C ALA A 59 -2.75 4.43 -0.88
N THR A 60 -1.63 3.76 -1.15
CA THR A 60 -1.63 2.48 -1.91
C THR A 60 -2.41 1.40 -1.16
N LEU A 61 -2.25 1.31 0.17
CA LEU A 61 -2.97 0.34 0.97
C LEU A 61 -4.48 0.64 1.02
N SER A 62 -4.87 1.91 1.10
CA SER A 62 -6.28 2.31 1.03
C SER A 62 -6.87 1.91 -0.33
N PHE A 63 -6.21 2.30 -1.43
CA PHE A 63 -6.64 1.95 -2.78
C PHE A 63 -6.82 0.44 -2.98
N VAL A 64 -5.87 -0.36 -2.47
CA VAL A 64 -5.94 -1.82 -2.51
C VAL A 64 -7.13 -2.36 -1.72
N LYS A 65 -7.42 -1.81 -0.53
CA LYS A 65 -8.56 -2.23 0.30
C LYS A 65 -9.90 -1.83 -0.32
N ASP A 66 -9.99 -0.60 -0.81
CA ASP A 66 -11.22 -0.01 -1.35
C ASP A 66 -11.55 -0.62 -2.72
N GLY A 67 -10.56 -0.86 -3.58
CA GLY A 67 -10.72 -1.47 -4.90
C GLY A 67 -11.19 -2.94 -4.87
N ILE A 68 -10.78 -3.72 -3.85
CA ILE A 68 -11.32 -5.08 -3.66
C ILE A 68 -12.79 -5.01 -3.24
N GLY A 69 -13.14 -4.10 -2.33
CA GLY A 69 -14.48 -3.98 -1.76
C GLY A 69 -15.52 -3.62 -2.81
N GLU A 70 -15.25 -2.60 -3.62
CA GLU A 70 -16.22 -2.12 -4.62
C GLU A 70 -16.30 -3.04 -5.85
N GLU A 71 -15.18 -3.50 -6.41
CA GLU A 71 -15.23 -4.37 -7.60
C GLU A 71 -15.81 -5.76 -7.31
N LEU A 72 -15.50 -6.38 -6.15
CA LEU A 72 -16.17 -7.65 -5.79
C LEU A 72 -17.66 -7.44 -5.52
N GLN A 73 -18.04 -6.31 -4.91
CA GLN A 73 -19.44 -6.04 -4.60
C GLN A 73 -20.25 -5.78 -5.87
N ASP A 74 -19.76 -4.98 -6.81
CA ASP A 74 -20.39 -4.78 -8.12
C ASP A 74 -20.45 -6.08 -8.94
N MET A 75 -19.45 -6.94 -8.83
CA MET A 75 -19.43 -8.21 -9.53
C MET A 75 -20.39 -9.25 -8.92
N ILE A 76 -20.50 -9.31 -7.59
CA ILE A 76 -21.49 -10.14 -6.89
C ILE A 76 -22.90 -9.65 -7.20
N LEU A 77 -23.13 -8.34 -7.22
CA LEU A 77 -24.44 -7.74 -7.54
C LEU A 77 -24.83 -7.90 -9.01
N SER A 78 -23.86 -7.91 -9.94
CA SER A 78 -24.12 -8.10 -11.38
C SER A 78 -24.32 -9.57 -11.80
N VAL A 79 -23.93 -10.54 -10.96
CA VAL A 79 -24.15 -11.98 -11.23
C VAL A 79 -25.54 -12.45 -10.77
N GLY A 80 -26.20 -11.73 -9.86
CA GLY A 80 -27.56 -12.05 -9.38
C GLY A 80 -27.62 -13.34 -8.54
N PRO A 81 -28.61 -13.48 -7.63
CA PRO A 81 -28.77 -14.71 -6.86
C PRO A 81 -29.32 -15.78 -7.80
N PHE A 82 -28.55 -16.86 -8.00
CA PHE A 82 -29.18 -18.14 -8.26
C PHE A 82 -29.79 -18.67 -6.97
#